data_AF-A0A7S0VT23-F1
#
_entry.id   AF-A0A7S0VT23-F1
#
_cell.length_a   1.000
_cell.length_b   1.000
_cell.length_c   1.000
_cell.angle_alpha   90.00
_cell.angle_beta   90.00
_cell.angle_gamma   90.00
#
_symmetry.space_group_name_H-M   'P 1'
#
loop_
_entity.id
_entity.type
_entity.pdbx_description
1 polymer ?
#
loop_
_entity_poly.entity_id
_entity_poly.type
_entity_poly.pdbx_seq_one_letter_code
_entity_poly.pdbx_strand_id
1 'polypeptide(L)'
;RLGARPQGGQRMSAMARVKNKQPAPVQITAEQILREAKERQESDPKPVPSKITDADELAEYRLRKRKEFEDGIRRNRNALPLWVKYAMWEETQLEFDRSRSVWERALEVDHRNVTMWLKYAEMEMRHRNVNRARNIWDRAVAILPRV
;
A
#
# COMPACT_ATOMS: atom_id res chain seq x y z
N ARG A 1 30.65 -67.25 -34.32
CA ARG A 1 31.48 -66.98 -33.11
C ARG A 1 31.17 -65.55 -32.67
N LEU A 2 30.63 -65.39 -31.47
CA LEU A 2 30.05 -64.16 -30.91
C LEU A 2 31.12 -63.10 -30.60
N GLY A 3 30.91 -61.86 -31.04
CA GLY A 3 31.64 -60.67 -30.59
C GLY A 3 30.80 -59.89 -29.59
N ALA A 4 31.28 -59.78 -28.34
CA ALA A 4 30.56 -59.19 -27.21
C ALA A 4 30.47 -57.66 -27.29
N ARG A 5 29.30 -57.11 -26.92
CA ARG A 5 29.05 -55.67 -26.75
C ARG A 5 29.78 -55.14 -25.50
N PRO A 6 30.32 -53.90 -25.50
CA PRO A 6 30.85 -53.29 -24.28
C PRO A 6 29.69 -52.89 -23.36
N GLN A 7 29.75 -53.39 -22.12
CA GLN A 7 28.83 -53.07 -21.03
C GLN A 7 28.89 -51.57 -20.68
N GLY A 8 27.72 -50.99 -20.45
CA GLY A 8 27.53 -49.58 -20.13
C GLY A 8 28.32 -49.13 -18.90
N GLY A 9 28.87 -47.92 -18.99
CA GLY A 9 29.47 -47.21 -17.87
C GLY A 9 28.46 -47.08 -16.73
N GLN A 10 28.74 -47.75 -15.62
CA GLN A 10 28.05 -47.55 -14.36
C GLN A 10 28.15 -46.07 -14.01
N ARG A 11 27.01 -45.37 -14.02
CA ARG A 11 26.86 -44.11 -13.29
C ARG A 11 27.16 -44.42 -11.84
N MET A 12 28.35 -44.03 -11.37
CA MET A 12 28.71 -44.16 -9.95
C MET A 12 27.61 -43.49 -9.13
N SER A 13 26.86 -44.30 -8.40
CA SER A 13 25.91 -43.81 -7.40
C SER A 13 26.70 -42.94 -6.43
N ALA A 14 26.34 -41.67 -6.30
CA ALA A 14 26.96 -40.79 -5.32
C ALA A 14 26.72 -41.39 -3.93
N MET A 15 27.73 -42.08 -3.40
CA MET A 15 27.72 -42.59 -2.03
C MET A 15 27.33 -41.43 -1.10
N ALA A 16 26.27 -41.61 -0.32
CA ALA A 16 25.83 -40.61 0.64
C ALA A 16 26.96 -40.35 1.64
N ARG A 17 27.56 -39.15 1.57
CA ARG A 17 28.65 -38.72 2.44
C ARG A 17 28.22 -38.89 3.91
N VAL A 18 28.96 -39.71 4.66
CA VAL A 18 28.73 -39.93 6.10
C VAL A 18 28.82 -38.57 6.80
N LYS A 19 27.71 -38.10 7.39
CA LYS A 19 27.65 -36.83 8.11
C LYS A 19 28.13 -37.04 9.55
N ASN A 20 29.04 -36.19 10.02
CA ASN A 20 29.46 -36.19 11.43
C ASN A 20 28.27 -35.80 12.32
N LYS A 21 27.99 -36.60 13.36
CA LYS A 21 26.88 -36.40 14.32
C LYS A 21 27.37 -35.90 15.69
N GLN A 22 28.64 -35.55 15.84
CA GLN A 22 29.14 -34.93 17.05
C GLN A 22 28.40 -33.60 17.32
N PRO A 23 28.16 -33.26 18.59
CA PRO A 23 27.49 -32.01 18.93
C PRO A 23 28.30 -30.82 18.43
N ALA A 24 27.62 -29.86 17.79
CA ALA A 24 28.27 -28.65 17.31
C ALA A 24 28.80 -27.82 18.50
N PRO A 25 30.02 -27.27 18.41
CA PRO A 25 30.60 -26.45 19.48
C PRO A 25 29.84 -25.13 19.69
N VAL A 26 29.16 -24.62 18.66
CA VAL A 26 28.29 -23.45 18.72
C VAL A 26 26.88 -23.87 18.31
N GLN A 27 25.90 -23.58 19.16
CA GLN A 27 24.50 -23.82 18.87
C GLN A 27 23.92 -22.60 18.15
N ILE A 28 23.11 -22.85 17.13
CA ILE A 28 22.43 -21.78 16.40
C ILE A 28 21.36 -21.19 17.33
N THR A 29 21.45 -19.89 17.61
CA THR A 29 20.46 -19.17 18.44
C THR A 29 19.38 -18.52 17.58
N ALA A 30 18.23 -18.23 18.18
CA ALA A 30 17.17 -17.49 17.50
C ALA A 30 17.66 -16.08 17.05
N GLU A 31 18.50 -15.43 17.85
CA GLU A 31 19.08 -14.13 17.51
C GLU A 31 19.95 -14.21 16.24
N GLN A 32 20.79 -15.25 16.11
CA GLN A 32 21.65 -15.45 14.96
C GLN A 32 20.83 -15.56 13.66
N ILE A 33 19.76 -16.37 13.69
CA ILE A 33 18.87 -16.57 12.53
C ILE A 33 18.16 -15.27 12.18
N LEU A 34 17.64 -14.55 13.17
CA LEU A 34 16.91 -13.29 12.93
C LEU A 34 17.83 -12.18 12.41
N ARG A 35 19.06 -12.10 12.91
CA ARG A 35 20.07 -11.16 12.43
C ARG A 35 20.46 -11.45 10.99
N GLU A 36 20.77 -12.71 10.68
CA GLU A 36 21.16 -13.11 9.32
C GLU A 36 20.01 -12.95 8.32
N ALA A 37 18.77 -13.26 8.73
CA ALA A 37 17.58 -13.02 7.91
C ALA A 37 17.39 -11.53 7.61
N LYS A 38 17.64 -10.65 8.59
CA LYS A 38 17.56 -9.20 8.42
C LYS A 38 18.69 -8.65 7.55
N GLU A 39 19.92 -9.16 7.71
CA GLU A 39 21.08 -8.74 6.89
C GLU A 39 20.93 -9.17 5.43
N ARG A 40 20.32 -10.34 5.19
CA ARG A 40 20.01 -10.86 3.85
C ARG A 40 18.69 -10.34 3.28
N GLN A 41 17.93 -9.57 4.04
CA GLN A 41 16.67 -9.03 3.56
C GLN A 41 16.96 -8.07 2.41
N GLU A 42 16.66 -8.51 1.19
CA GLU A 42 16.70 -7.65 0.01
C GLU A 42 15.79 -6.45 0.27
N SER A 43 16.32 -5.25 0.06
CA SER A 43 15.51 -4.04 0.23
C SER A 43 14.37 -4.08 -0.78
N ASP A 44 13.16 -3.74 -0.34
CA ASP A 44 12.02 -3.60 -1.24
C ASP A 44 12.41 -2.73 -2.45
N PRO A 45 12.05 -3.13 -3.68
CA PRO A 45 12.39 -2.38 -4.87
C PRO A 45 11.83 -0.97 -4.76
N LYS A 46 12.74 0.01 -4.63
CA LYS A 46 12.34 1.42 -4.58
C LYS A 46 11.84 1.82 -5.98
N PRO A 47 10.66 2.45 -6.09
CA PRO A 47 10.19 2.98 -7.36
C PRO A 47 11.23 3.94 -7.95
N VAL A 48 11.56 3.77 -9.22
CA VAL A 48 12.45 4.71 -9.92
C VAL A 48 11.77 6.08 -9.98
N PRO A 49 12.45 7.18 -9.56
CA PRO A 49 11.85 8.51 -9.65
C PRO A 49 11.66 8.89 -11.13
N SER A 50 10.41 8.94 -11.61
CA SER A 50 10.07 9.49 -12.91
C SER A 50 9.66 10.97 -12.78
N LYS A 51 10.19 11.82 -13.66
CA LYS A 51 9.76 13.21 -13.78
C LYS A 51 8.64 13.26 -14.80
N ILE A 52 7.50 13.85 -14.43
CA ILE A 52 6.36 14.07 -15.33
C ILE A 52 6.71 15.28 -16.20
N THR A 53 6.81 15.10 -17.51
CA THR A 53 7.25 16.17 -18.43
C THR A 53 6.10 16.89 -19.12
N ASP A 54 5.00 16.20 -19.35
CA ASP A 54 3.90 16.65 -20.21
C ASP A 54 2.52 16.39 -19.59
N ALA A 55 1.50 16.99 -20.19
CA ALA A 55 0.13 16.93 -19.71
C ALA A 55 -0.49 15.53 -19.84
N ASP A 56 -0.10 14.77 -20.87
CA ASP A 56 -0.60 13.41 -21.10
C ASP A 56 -0.01 12.46 -20.06
N GLU A 57 1.30 12.53 -19.79
CA GLU A 57 1.93 11.82 -18.67
C GLU A 57 1.30 12.16 -17.32
N LEU A 58 0.97 13.44 -17.07
CA LEU A 58 0.30 13.86 -15.85
C LEU A 58 -1.11 13.25 -15.75
N ALA A 59 -1.85 13.19 -16.86
CA ALA A 59 -3.18 12.60 -16.92
C ALA A 59 -3.12 11.08 -16.66
N GLU A 60 -2.15 10.38 -17.24
CA GLU A 60 -1.95 8.95 -17.00
C GLU A 60 -1.55 8.68 -15.54
N TYR A 61 -0.65 9.50 -14.98
CA TYR A 61 -0.31 9.43 -13.55
C TYR A 61 -1.55 9.59 -12.67
N ARG A 62 -2.37 10.62 -12.92
CA ARG A 62 -3.61 10.88 -12.17
C ARG A 62 -4.57 9.71 -12.30
N LEU A 63 -4.77 9.17 -13.50
CA LEU A 63 -5.67 8.03 -13.73
C LEU A 63 -5.20 6.79 -12.97
N ARG A 64 -3.91 6.46 -13.05
CA ARG A 64 -3.33 5.32 -12.34
C ARG A 64 -3.45 5.45 -10.82
N LYS A 65 -3.13 6.62 -10.26
CA LYS A 65 -3.25 6.88 -8.82
C LYS A 65 -4.71 6.83 -8.35
N ARG A 66 -5.65 7.39 -9.12
CA ARG A 66 -7.10 7.28 -8.83
C ARG A 66 -7.55 5.84 -8.81
N LYS A 67 -7.15 5.04 -9.80
CA LYS A 67 -7.47 3.62 -9.84
C LYS A 67 -6.95 2.88 -8.61
N GLU A 68 -5.73 3.16 -8.17
CA GLU A 68 -5.15 2.58 -6.95
C GLU A 68 -6.00 2.89 -5.70
N PHE A 69 -6.42 4.16 -5.53
CA PHE A 69 -7.29 4.55 -4.41
C PHE A 69 -8.66 3.89 -4.50
N GLU A 70 -9.31 3.94 -5.66
CA GLU A 70 -10.64 3.35 -5.88
C GLU A 70 -10.62 1.83 -5.71
N ASP A 71 -9.58 1.14 -6.20
CA ASP A 71 -9.40 -0.30 -6.01
C ASP A 71 -9.20 -0.63 -4.52
N GLY A 72 -8.44 0.19 -3.79
CA GLY A 72 -8.27 0.06 -2.35
C GLY A 72 -9.58 0.26 -1.58
N ILE A 73 -10.37 1.27 -1.95
CA ILE A 73 -11.68 1.53 -1.36
C ILE A 73 -12.67 0.41 -1.69
N ARG A 74 -12.62 -0.15 -2.90
CA ARG A 74 -13.46 -1.29 -3.29
C ARG A 74 -13.11 -2.56 -2.51
N ARG A 75 -11.83 -2.77 -2.18
CA ARG A 75 -11.39 -3.88 -1.31
C ARG A 75 -11.81 -3.70 0.14
N ASN A 76 -11.72 -2.48 0.67
CA ASN A 76 -12.12 -2.18 2.04
C ASN A 76 -12.80 -0.80 2.11
N ARG A 77 -14.13 -0.80 1.99
CA ARG A 77 -14.94 0.42 1.99
C ARG A 77 -14.87 1.17 3.32
N ASN A 78 -14.66 0.47 4.43
CA ASN A 78 -14.66 1.06 5.77
C ASN A 78 -13.28 1.60 6.18
N ALA A 79 -12.27 1.54 5.30
CA ALA A 79 -10.94 2.07 5.56
C ALA A 79 -10.91 3.62 5.51
N LEU A 80 -11.38 4.27 6.57
CA LEU A 80 -11.41 5.75 6.68
C LEU A 80 -10.06 6.43 6.39
N PRO A 81 -8.91 5.92 6.84
CA PRO A 81 -7.61 6.52 6.50
C PRO A 81 -7.33 6.54 4.99
N LEU A 82 -7.87 5.59 4.22
CA LEU A 82 -7.70 5.55 2.77
C LEU A 82 -8.52 6.65 2.09
N TRP A 83 -9.76 6.86 2.54
CA TRP A 83 -10.60 7.97 2.07
C TRP A 83 -9.94 9.33 2.32
N VAL A 84 -9.41 9.54 3.52
CA VAL A 84 -8.68 10.78 3.87
C VAL A 84 -7.48 10.97 2.95
N LYS A 85 -6.65 9.93 2.75
CA LYS A 85 -5.48 10.01 1.85
C LYS A 85 -5.89 10.32 0.41
N TYR A 86 -6.98 9.73 -0.07
CA TYR A 86 -7.46 9.97 -1.43
C TYR A 86 -7.95 11.41 -1.61
N ALA A 87 -8.77 11.91 -0.67
CA ALA A 87 -9.30 13.27 -0.74
C ALA A 87 -8.19 14.33 -0.62
N MET A 88 -7.20 14.11 0.25
CA MET A 88 -6.00 14.95 0.35
C MET A 88 -5.15 14.89 -0.91
N TRP A 89 -5.03 13.72 -1.56
CA TRP A 89 -4.30 13.64 -2.82
C TRP A 89 -5.00 14.41 -3.95
N GLU A 90 -6.32 14.32 -4.10
CA GLU A 90 -7.07 15.15 -5.07
C GLU A 90 -6.90 16.66 -4.76
N GLU A 91 -6.82 17.03 -3.48
CA GLU A 91 -6.52 18.40 -3.06
C GLU A 91 -5.13 18.85 -3.55
N THR A 92 -4.10 18.00 -3.47
CA THR A 92 -2.76 18.32 -4.02
C THR A 92 -2.75 18.44 -5.55
N GLN A 93 -3.73 17.84 -6.23
CA GLN A 93 -3.89 17.96 -7.68
C GLN A 93 -4.66 19.23 -8.09
N LEU A 94 -5.11 20.04 -7.12
CA LEU A 94 -5.98 21.21 -7.30
C LEU A 94 -7.38 20.85 -7.87
N GLU A 95 -7.79 19.59 -7.72
CA GLU A 95 -9.07 19.05 -8.21
C GLU A 95 -10.10 19.05 -7.07
N PHE A 96 -10.51 20.24 -6.64
CA PHE A 96 -11.35 20.41 -5.44
C PHE A 96 -12.74 19.76 -5.57
N ASP A 97 -13.34 19.77 -6.76
CA ASP A 97 -14.66 19.15 -6.98
C ASP A 97 -14.60 17.62 -6.81
N ARG A 98 -13.50 16.99 -7.24
CA ARG A 98 -13.27 15.57 -6.99
C ARG A 98 -13.00 15.30 -5.52
N SER A 99 -12.16 16.12 -4.88
CA SER A 99 -11.90 16.00 -3.44
C SER A 99 -13.21 16.07 -2.63
N ARG A 100 -14.11 17.00 -2.94
CA ARG A 100 -15.46 17.08 -2.36
C ARG A 100 -16.27 15.82 -2.57
N SER A 101 -16.31 15.30 -3.80
CA SER A 101 -17.01 14.04 -4.10
C SER A 101 -16.48 12.87 -3.27
N VAL A 102 -15.17 12.79 -3.06
CA VAL A 102 -14.55 11.78 -2.20
C VAL A 102 -14.96 11.96 -0.73
N TRP A 103 -14.97 13.20 -0.22
CA TRP A 103 -15.42 13.49 1.14
C TRP A 103 -16.89 13.14 1.37
N GLU A 104 -17.78 13.54 0.46
CA GLU A 104 -19.22 13.21 0.56
C GLU A 104 -19.43 11.69 0.53
N ARG A 105 -18.77 10.97 -0.39
CA ARG A 105 -18.81 9.50 -0.42
C ARG A 105 -18.27 8.86 0.86
N ALA A 106 -17.27 9.47 1.49
CA ALA A 106 -16.72 8.96 2.74
C ALA A 106 -17.65 9.22 3.93
N LEU A 107 -18.37 10.35 3.94
CA LEU A 107 -19.43 10.64 4.90
C LEU A 107 -20.63 9.70 4.73
N GLU A 108 -20.95 9.26 3.50
CA GLU A 108 -21.97 8.21 3.30
C GLU A 108 -21.58 6.88 3.96
N VAL A 109 -20.29 6.60 4.12
CA VAL A 109 -19.80 5.38 4.81
C VAL A 109 -19.90 5.54 6.32
N ASP A 110 -19.37 6.64 6.86
CA ASP A 110 -19.39 6.91 8.30
C ASP A 110 -19.55 8.41 8.58
N HIS A 111 -20.80 8.86 8.60
CA HIS A 111 -21.16 10.24 8.92
C HIS A 111 -21.04 10.56 10.41
N ARG A 112 -20.80 9.57 11.29
CA ARG A 112 -20.64 9.79 12.74
C ARG A 112 -19.20 10.11 13.11
N ASN A 113 -18.25 9.87 12.21
CA ASN A 113 -16.86 10.19 12.45
C ASN A 113 -16.59 11.70 12.38
N VAL A 114 -16.36 12.30 13.55
CA VAL A 114 -16.05 13.73 13.70
C VAL A 114 -14.82 14.14 12.89
N THR A 115 -13.79 13.29 12.84
CA THR A 115 -12.53 13.58 12.11
C THR A 115 -12.78 13.81 10.62
N MET A 116 -13.78 13.14 10.05
CA MET A 116 -14.13 13.31 8.63
C MET A 116 -14.71 14.69 8.35
N TRP A 117 -15.63 15.14 9.20
CA TRP A 117 -16.21 16.48 9.13
C TRP A 117 -15.16 17.57 9.33
N LEU A 118 -14.28 17.41 10.33
CA LEU A 118 -13.19 18.36 10.60
C LEU A 118 -12.29 18.51 9.38
N LYS A 119 -11.76 17.41 8.83
CA LYS A 119 -10.85 17.44 7.69
C LYS A 119 -11.51 17.98 6.43
N TYR A 120 -12.79 17.68 6.21
CA TYR A 120 -13.53 18.20 5.07
C TYR A 120 -13.72 19.71 5.18
N ALA A 121 -14.14 20.22 6.34
CA ALA A 121 -14.29 21.65 6.57
C ALA A 121 -12.94 22.39 6.52
N GLU A 122 -11.88 21.81 7.10
CA GLU A 122 -10.51 22.35 7.03
C GLU A 122 -10.00 22.49 5.60
N MET A 123 -10.32 21.54 4.72
CA MET A 123 -9.97 21.63 3.30
C MET A 123 -10.63 22.85 2.65
N GLU A 124 -11.94 23.05 2.83
CA GLU A 124 -12.62 24.22 2.27
C GLU A 124 -12.12 25.55 2.87
N MET A 125 -11.79 25.58 4.16
CA MET A 125 -11.21 26.77 4.80
C MET A 125 -9.82 27.11 4.27
N ARG A 126 -8.94 26.11 4.06
CA ARG A 126 -7.60 26.32 3.48
C ARG A 126 -7.67 26.91 2.08
N HIS A 127 -8.69 26.55 1.30
CA HIS A 127 -8.91 27.06 -0.06
C HIS A 127 -9.84 28.28 -0.12
N ARG A 128 -10.08 28.95 1.02
CA ARG A 128 -10.88 30.18 1.14
C ARG A 128 -12.36 30.04 0.69
N ASN A 129 -12.90 28.83 0.65
CA ASN A 129 -14.30 28.57 0.30
C ASN A 129 -15.21 28.67 1.54
N VAL A 130 -15.31 29.89 2.10
CA VAL A 130 -15.98 30.14 3.40
C VAL A 130 -17.44 29.71 3.42
N ASN A 131 -18.19 29.95 2.34
CA ASN A 131 -19.60 29.58 2.27
C ASN A 131 -19.80 28.06 2.29
N ARG A 132 -18.91 27.31 1.62
CA ARG A 132 -18.96 25.84 1.64
C ARG A 132 -18.60 25.29 3.00
N ALA A 133 -17.54 25.84 3.61
CA ALA A 133 -17.14 25.48 4.96
C ALA A 133 -18.29 25.69 5.97
N ARG A 134 -19.01 26.82 5.89
CA ARG A 134 -20.19 27.09 6.73
C ARG A 134 -21.27 26.02 6.55
N ASN A 135 -21.63 25.71 5.31
CA ASN A 135 -22.63 24.67 5.03
C ASN A 135 -22.22 23.29 5.55
N ILE A 136 -20.92 22.96 5.52
CA ILE A 136 -20.40 21.71 6.09
C ILE A 136 -20.55 21.72 7.61
N TRP A 137 -20.19 22.81 8.27
CA TRP A 137 -20.34 22.95 9.73
C TRP A 137 -21.80 22.89 10.18
N ASP A 138 -22.71 23.58 9.47
CA ASP A 138 -24.15 23.55 9.77
C ASP A 138 -24.70 22.11 9.67
N ARG A 139 -24.28 21.36 8.62
CA ARG A 139 -24.63 19.94 8.47
C ARG A 139 -24.05 19.08 9.59
N ALA A 140 -22.77 19.30 9.94
CA ALA A 140 -22.10 18.53 10.98
C ALA A 140 -22.81 18.66 12.34
N VAL A 141 -23.15 19.90 12.74
CA VAL A 141 -23.87 20.17 13.99
C VAL A 141 -25.30 19.59 13.98
N ALA A 142 -25.99 19.66 12.83
CA ALA A 142 -27.33 19.08 12.70
C ALA A 142 -27.32 17.55 12.85
N ILE A 143 -26.31 16.87 12.31
CA ILE A 143 -26.18 15.40 12.37
C ILE A 143 -25.61 14.94 13.72
N LEU A 144 -24.71 15.72 14.32
CA LEU A 144 -23.98 15.40 15.55
C LEU A 144 -24.26 16.44 16.65
N PRO A 145 -25.50 16.53 17.17
CA PRO A 145 -25.89 17.59 18.11
C PRO A 145 -25.37 17.39 19.53
N ARG A 146 -24.76 16.24 19.85
CA ARG A 146 -24.40 15.82 21.21
C ARG A 146 -22.95 15.33 21.35
N VAL A 147 -22.09 15.66 20.39
CA VAL A 147 -20.64 15.47 20.56
C VAL A 147 -20.10 16.57 21.45
#